data_AF-A0A2T6GHK5-F1
#
_entry.id   AF-A0A2T6GHK5-F1
#
_cell.length_a   1.000
_cell.length_b   1.000
_cell.length_c   1.000
_cell.angle_alpha   90.00
_cell.angle_beta   90.00
_cell.angle_gamma   90.00
#
_symmetry.space_group_name_H-M   'P 1'
#
loop_
_entity.id
_entity.type
_entity.pdbx_description
1 polymer ?
#
loop_
_entity_poly.entity_id
_entity_poly.type
_entity_poly.pdbx_seq_one_letter_code
_entity_poly.pdbx_strand_id
1 'polypeptide(L)' 'NGDGTTRRLSNGRQTIPYRLFVDASGSDSYSIGQQRNFAVSSGRRIPIPVFGSVVANTRAVPAGVYTDTLTITLDW' A
#
# COMPACT_ATOMS: atom_id res chain seq x y z
N ASN A 1 -1.60 -8.18 -6.28
CA ASN A 1 -2.57 -9.08 -5.61
C ASN A 1 -3.62 -8.27 -4.85
N GLY A 2 -4.46 -7.52 -5.57
CA GLY A 2 -5.55 -6.74 -4.98
C GLY A 2 -6.89 -7.17 -5.55
N ASP A 3 -7.89 -7.37 -4.70
CA ASP A 3 -9.27 -7.75 -5.11
C ASP A 3 -10.17 -6.52 -5.38
N GLY A 4 -9.56 -5.35 -5.58
CA GLY A 4 -10.26 -4.06 -5.69
C GLY A 4 -10.52 -3.40 -4.33
N THR A 5 -10.45 -4.13 -3.21
CA THR A 5 -10.67 -3.58 -1.86
C THR A 5 -9.50 -3.81 -0.90
N THR A 6 -8.78 -4.92 -1.05
CA THR A 6 -7.73 -5.37 -0.15
C THR A 6 -6.48 -5.76 -0.94
N ARG A 7 -5.33 -5.22 -0.56
CA ARG A 7 -4.03 -5.64 -1.11
C ARG A 7 -3.42 -6.75 -0.24
N ARG A 8 -2.73 -7.70 -0.87
CA ARG A 8 -2.17 -8.87 -0.16
C ARG A 8 -0.76 -9.20 -0.62
N LEU A 9 0.14 -9.47 0.32
CA LEU A 9 1.43 -10.09 0.04
C LEU A 9 1.19 -11.59 -0.21
N SER A 10 1.89 -12.20 -1.16
CA SER A 10 1.69 -13.62 -1.52
C SER A 10 3.02 -14.38 -1.59
N ASN A 11 3.01 -15.64 -1.16
CA ASN A 11 4.09 -16.60 -1.40
C ASN A 11 3.69 -17.68 -2.43
N GLY A 12 2.58 -17.47 -3.16
CA GLY A 12 2.01 -18.41 -4.11
C GLY A 12 1.04 -19.45 -3.53
N ARG A 13 1.02 -19.63 -2.20
CA ARG A 13 0.10 -20.57 -1.51
C ARG A 13 -0.83 -19.88 -0.52
N GLN A 14 -0.33 -18.85 0.14
CA GLN A 14 -1.03 -18.09 1.18
C GLN A 14 -0.83 -16.61 0.96
N THR A 15 -1.71 -15.83 1.58
CA THR A 15 -1.70 -14.39 1.44
C THR A 15 -1.82 -13.68 2.78
N ILE A 16 -1.15 -12.54 2.92
CA ILE A 16 -1.20 -11.69 4.11
C ILE A 16 -1.74 -10.33 3.68
N PRO A 17 -2.87 -9.86 4.23
CA PRO A 17 -3.41 -8.54 3.88
C PRO A 17 -2.53 -7.42 4.45
N TYR A 18 -2.40 -6.35 3.66
CA TYR A 18 -1.67 -5.14 4.06
C TYR A 18 -2.40 -3.88 3.58
N ARG A 19 -2.04 -2.73 4.14
CA ARG A 19 -2.57 -1.41 3.80
C ARG A 19 -1.44 -0.42 3.54
N LEU A 20 -1.74 0.60 2.75
CA LEU A 20 -0.82 1.69 2.43
C LEU A 20 -1.44 3.02 2.86
N PHE A 21 -0.63 3.94 3.36
CA PHE A 21 -1.03 5.23 3.90
C PHE A 21 -0.10 6.34 3.42
N VAL A 22 -0.64 7.55 3.38
CA VAL A 22 0.13 8.77 3.09
C VAL A 22 0.79 9.32 4.36
N ASP A 23 0.30 8.93 5.54
CA ASP A 23 0.84 9.35 6.82
C ASP A 23 1.32 8.16 7.66
N ALA A 24 2.22 8.45 8.59
CA ALA A 24 2.82 7.45 9.48
C ALA A 24 1.87 6.95 10.59
N SER A 25 0.79 7.67 10.88
CA SER A 25 -0.21 7.29 11.89
C SER A 25 -1.17 6.20 11.40
N GLY A 26 -1.26 6.00 10.08
CA GLY A 26 -2.17 5.05 9.46
C GLY A 26 -3.61 5.55 9.37
N SER A 27 -3.81 6.87 9.37
CA SER A 27 -5.16 7.47 9.36
C SER A 27 -5.68 7.71 7.94
N ASP A 28 -4.79 8.10 7.02
CA ASP A 28 -5.14 8.47 5.66
C ASP A 28 -4.57 7.45 4.66
N SER A 29 -5.47 6.64 4.09
CA SER A 29 -5.11 5.48 3.30
C SER A 29 -5.05 5.75 1.78
N TYR A 30 -4.20 5.01 1.09
CA TYR A 30 -4.23 4.88 -0.36
C TYR A 30 -5.21 3.78 -0.77
N SER A 31 -6.47 4.14 -1.03
CA SER A 31 -7.47 3.22 -1.58
C SER A 31 -7.09 2.72 -2.98
N ILE A 32 -7.54 1.53 -3.36
CA ILE A 32 -7.29 0.98 -4.69
C ILE A 32 -8.13 1.77 -5.72
N GLY A 33 -7.50 2.17 -6.83
CA GLY A 33 -8.17 2.87 -7.93
C GLY A 33 -8.61 4.31 -7.62
N GLN A 34 -8.34 4.84 -6.42
CA GLN A 34 -8.62 6.23 -6.11
C GLN A 34 -7.40 7.12 -6.35
N GLN A 35 -7.66 8.24 -7.01
CA GLN A 35 -6.68 9.29 -7.22
C GLN A 35 -6.51 10.13 -5.96
N ARG A 36 -5.26 10.55 -5.71
CA ARG A 36 -4.92 11.52 -4.67
C ARG A 36 -4.12 12.65 -5.30
N ASN A 37 -4.49 13.88 -4.97
CA ASN A 37 -3.86 15.07 -5.52
C ASN A 37 -2.77 15.58 -4.57
N PHE A 38 -1.60 15.89 -5.14
CA PHE A 38 -0.49 16.51 -4.43
C PHE A 38 -0.25 17.89 -5.05
N ALA A 39 -0.48 18.95 -4.27
CA ALA A 39 -0.33 20.32 -4.75
C ALA A 39 1.13 20.62 -5.05
N VAL A 40 1.40 21.12 -6.26
CA VAL A 40 2.74 21.50 -6.70
C VAL A 40 3.00 22.97 -6.43
N SER A 41 4.07 23.28 -5.67
CA SER A 41 4.58 24.65 -5.50
C SER A 41 5.91 24.80 -6.24
N SER A 42 6.08 25.90 -6.97
CA SER A 42 7.13 26.04 -7.98
C SER A 42 8.53 25.91 -7.38
N GLY A 43 9.27 24.93 -7.87
CA GLY A 43 10.71 24.75 -7.64
C GLY A 43 11.12 23.76 -6.54
N ARG A 44 10.19 23.20 -5.75
CA ARG A 44 10.53 22.21 -4.71
C ARG A 44 10.12 20.79 -5.11
N ARG A 45 10.96 19.82 -4.71
CA ARG A 45 10.60 18.39 -4.76
C ARG A 45 9.45 18.14 -3.79
N ILE A 46 8.42 17.43 -4.26
CA ILE A 46 7.26 17.07 -3.45
C ILE A 46 7.32 15.57 -3.20
N PRO A 47 7.43 15.13 -1.95
CA PRO A 47 7.42 13.71 -1.64
C PRO A 47 6.02 13.14 -1.86
N ILE A 48 5.98 11.90 -2.36
CA ILE A 48 4.79 11.04 -2.33
C ILE A 48 5.09 9.99 -1.25
N PRO A 49 4.69 10.23 0.00
CA PRO A 49 5.01 9.31 1.09
C PRO A 49 4.18 8.03 0.98
N VAL A 50 4.80 6.88 1.20
CA VAL A 50 4.11 5.58 1.20
C VAL A 50 4.50 4.83 2.46
N PHE A 51 3.57 4.74 3.40
CA PHE A 51 3.70 3.97 4.63
C PHE A 51 2.91 2.67 4.52
N GLY A 52 3.54 1.54 4.85
CA GLY A 52 2.88 0.23 4.81
C GLY A 52 2.58 -0.30 6.22
N SER A 53 1.44 -0.97 6.39
CA SER A 53 1.18 -1.78 7.58
C SER A 53 0.63 -3.15 7.20
N VAL A 54 1.06 -4.17 7.93
CA VAL A 54 0.54 -5.53 7.81
C VAL A 54 -0.49 -5.76 8.91
N VAL A 55 -1.62 -6.35 8.55
CA VAL A 55 -2.65 -6.67 9.54
C VAL A 55 -2.17 -7.80 10.43
N ALA A 56 -2.37 -7.67 11.74
CA ALA A 56 -2.04 -8.73 12.68
C ALA A 56 -2.77 -10.02 12.31
N ASN A 57 -2.00 -11.11 12.16
CA ASN A 57 -2.57 -12.42 11.87
C ASN A 57 -3.19 -13.00 13.15
N THR A 58 -4.44 -13.45 13.08
CA THR A 58 -5.12 -14.15 14.19
C THR A 58 -4.79 -15.64 14.24
N ARG A 59 -4.00 -16.13 13.26
CA ARG A 59 -3.55 -17.52 13.13
C ARG A 59 -2.09 -17.54 12.68
N ALA A 60 -1.41 -18.64 12.94
CA ALA A 60 -0.04 -18.83 12.47
C ALA A 60 0.01 -18.78 10.93
N VAL A 61 0.95 -17.99 10.42
CA VAL A 61 1.28 -17.94 8.99
C VAL A 61 2.66 -18.59 8.82
N PRO A 62 2.82 -19.56 7.90
CA PRO A 62 4.09 -20.17 7.57
C PRO A 62 5.21 -19.16 7.34
N ALA A 63 6.41 -19.53 7.80
CA ALA A 63 7.60 -18.75 7.55
C ALA A 63 7.92 -18.74 6.04
N GLY A 64 8.38 -17.60 5.54
CA GLY A 64 8.77 -17.44 4.15
C GLY A 64 8.67 -16.00 3.68
N VAL A 65 9.09 -15.78 2.43
CA VAL A 65 8.98 -14.47 1.78
C VAL A 65 7.60 -14.35 1.12
N TYR A 66 6.91 -13.26 1.42
CA TYR A 66 5.65 -12.89 0.79
C TYR A 66 5.85 -11.57 0.05
N THR A 67 5.53 -11.53 -1.23
CA THR A 67 5.79 -10.37 -2.11
C THR A 67 4.48 -9.88 -2.74
N ASP A 68 4.40 -8.57 -2.98
CA ASP A 68 3.42 -7.97 -3.87
C ASP A 68 4.10 -6.89 -4.72
N THR A 69 3.56 -6.61 -5.89
CA THR A 69 4.06 -5.56 -6.79
C THR A 69 2.93 -4.56 -7.03
N LEU A 70 3.26 -3.29 -6.81
CA LEU A 70 2.32 -2.18 -6.89
C LEU A 70 2.59 -1.35 -8.14
N THR A 71 1.53 -1.06 -8.88
CA THR A 71 1.56 -0.05 -9.96
C THR A 71 1.09 1.28 -9.40
N ILE A 72 1.93 2.31 -9.55
CA ILE A 72 1.61 3.69 -9.19
C ILE A 72 1.48 4.49 -10.49
N THR A 73 0.31 5.07 -10.72
CA THR A 73 0.07 5.96 -11.86
C THR A 73 0.22 7.40 -11.40
N LEU A 74 1.02 8.18 -12.11
CA LEU A 74 1.18 9.62 -11.91
C LEU A 74 0.58 10.33 -13.12
N ASP A 75 -0.23 11.35 -12.85
CA ASP A 75 -0.90 12.19 -13.85
C ASP A 75 -0.76 13.66 -13.42
N TRP A 76 -0.66 14.59 -14.38
CA TRP A 76 -0.27 16.00 -14.13
C TRP A 76 -1.07 17.02 -14.95
#